data_AF-A0A9W6D3F3-F1
#
_entry.id   AF-A0A9W6D3F3-F1
#
_cell.length_a   1.000
_cell.length_b   1.000
_cell.length_c   1.000
_cell.angle_alpha   90.00
_cell.angle_beta   90.00
_cell.angle_gamma   90.00
#
_symmetry.space_group_name_H-M   'P 1'
#
loop_
_entity.id
_entity.type
_entity.pdbx_description
1 polymer ?
#
loop_
_entity_poly.entity_id
_entity_poly.type
_entity_poly.pdbx_seq_one_letter_code
_entity_poly.pdbx_strand_id
1 'polypeptide(L)'
;MVVRDLSRFGRSARDLLNNLQALKDSSVTFISIKENIDGSDAYSQFMLTILAAISQLELEIITSRIKENRLARWRDRRIFCGKAPYGYIWNPKEKRIEIEPEQGEIYSIVVKEYLDLARSLNDISLELNAEGIPTRNGGSSKWFSGTLSKILKSADYCGEITVNRFITDVKGKIIGHRSESEHIIFEAPPLITRARWDRLQERLDSANSRSGRPSKME
;
A
#
# COMPACT_ATOMS: atom_id res chain seq x y z
N MET A 1 -32.43 -6.09 -30.15
CA MET A 1 -32.70 -4.71 -29.70
C MET A 1 -32.16 -3.74 -30.73
N VAL A 2 -32.96 -2.75 -31.13
CA VAL A 2 -32.59 -1.77 -32.17
C VAL A 2 -32.52 -0.38 -31.55
N VAL A 3 -31.43 0.35 -31.78
CA VAL A 3 -31.26 1.74 -31.35
C VAL A 3 -30.93 2.64 -32.53
N ARG A 4 -31.36 3.91 -32.46
CA ARG A 4 -31.08 4.89 -33.53
C ARG A 4 -29.61 5.26 -33.60
N ASP A 5 -28.96 5.49 -32.46
CA ASP A 5 -27.55 5.88 -32.34
C ASP A 5 -26.95 5.32 -31.04
N LEU A 6 -25.63 5.10 -31.01
CA LEU A 6 -24.90 4.53 -29.87
C LEU A 6 -24.93 5.44 -28.63
N SER A 7 -24.97 6.77 -28.82
CA SER A 7 -25.04 7.75 -27.73
C SER A 7 -26.32 7.66 -26.88
N ARG A 8 -27.40 7.10 -27.43
CA ARG A 8 -28.64 6.82 -26.68
C ARG A 8 -28.58 5.55 -25.84
N PHE A 9 -27.60 4.69 -26.07
CA PHE A 9 -27.48 3.39 -25.42
C PHE A 9 -26.52 3.38 -24.22
N GLY A 10 -25.54 4.29 -24.20
CA GLY A 10 -24.62 4.46 -23.07
C GLY A 10 -24.06 5.88 -23.02
N ARG A 11 -23.99 6.45 -21.81
CA ARG A 11 -23.46 7.81 -21.57
C ARG A 11 -21.94 7.84 -21.40
N SER A 12 -21.32 6.67 -21.22
CA SER A 12 -19.89 6.46 -21.11
C SER A 12 -19.49 5.20 -21.89
N ALA A 13 -18.23 5.12 -22.31
CA ALA A 13 -17.68 3.93 -22.98
C ALA A 13 -17.87 2.67 -22.13
N ARG A 14 -17.68 2.77 -20.80
CA ARG A 14 -17.86 1.67 -19.85
C ARG A 14 -19.30 1.19 -19.78
N ASP A 15 -20.27 2.10 -19.70
CA ASP A 15 -21.69 1.73 -19.62
C ASP A 15 -22.15 1.04 -20.90
N LEU A 16 -21.70 1.56 -22.04
CA LEU A 16 -21.99 0.96 -23.34
C LEU A 16 -21.45 -0.48 -23.42
N LEU A 17 -20.20 -0.69 -22.99
CA LEU A 17 -19.55 -2.01 -22.96
C LEU A 17 -20.30 -3.02 -22.08
N ASN A 18 -20.65 -2.62 -20.84
CA ASN A 18 -21.37 -3.50 -19.92
C ASN A 18 -22.74 -3.89 -20.46
N ASN A 19 -23.47 -2.94 -21.06
CA ASN A 19 -24.79 -3.20 -21.60
C ASN A 19 -24.74 -4.08 -22.86
N LEU A 20 -23.75 -3.88 -23.75
CA LEU A 20 -23.55 -4.74 -24.92
C LEU A 20 -23.18 -6.17 -24.51
N GLN A 21 -22.33 -6.33 -23.50
CA GLN A 21 -21.96 -7.65 -22.98
C GLN A 21 -23.18 -8.36 -22.37
N ALA A 22 -23.97 -7.67 -21.54
CA ALA A 22 -25.17 -8.24 -20.93
C ALA A 22 -26.21 -8.70 -21.97
N LEU A 23 -26.36 -7.95 -23.07
CA LEU A 23 -27.22 -8.33 -24.19
C LEU A 23 -26.69 -9.58 -24.90
N LYS A 24 -25.38 -9.67 -25.11
CA LYS A 24 -24.74 -10.83 -25.74
C LYS A 24 -24.88 -12.08 -24.87
N ASP A 25 -24.64 -11.97 -23.56
CA ASP A 25 -24.81 -13.08 -22.61
C ASP A 25 -26.27 -13.55 -22.56
N SER A 26 -27.22 -12.64 -22.83
CA SER A 26 -28.65 -12.92 -22.96
C SER A 26 -29.06 -13.38 -24.37
N SER A 27 -28.11 -13.61 -25.28
CA SER A 27 -28.35 -13.97 -26.70
C SER A 27 -29.23 -12.98 -27.47
N VAL A 28 -29.19 -11.70 -27.10
CA VAL A 28 -29.94 -10.62 -27.75
C VAL A 28 -29.05 -9.91 -28.77
N THR A 29 -29.43 -9.96 -30.05
CA THR A 29 -28.76 -9.21 -31.12
C THR A 29 -28.97 -7.71 -30.95
N PHE A 30 -27.89 -6.93 -30.98
CA PHE A 30 -27.91 -5.47 -30.92
C PHE A 30 -27.71 -4.88 -32.31
N ILE A 31 -28.55 -3.93 -32.72
CA ILE A 31 -28.46 -3.25 -34.01
C ILE A 31 -28.47 -1.74 -33.79
N SER A 32 -27.49 -1.03 -34.36
CA SER A 32 -27.46 0.44 -34.41
C SER A 32 -27.72 0.93 -35.83
N ILE A 33 -28.81 1.70 -36.03
CA ILE A 33 -29.23 2.15 -37.36
C ILE A 33 -28.26 3.18 -37.95
N LYS A 34 -27.85 4.18 -37.16
CA LYS A 34 -26.99 5.27 -37.65
C LYS A 34 -25.59 4.78 -38.01
N GLU A 35 -25.04 3.87 -37.21
CA GLU A 35 -23.67 3.38 -37.41
C GLU A 35 -23.61 2.09 -38.26
N ASN A 36 -24.76 1.60 -38.74
CA ASN A 36 -24.92 0.38 -39.53
C ASN A 36 -24.18 -0.83 -38.91
N ILE A 37 -24.32 -1.00 -37.59
CA ILE A 37 -23.65 -2.05 -36.83
C ILE A 37 -24.65 -3.17 -36.57
N ASP A 38 -24.28 -4.39 -36.96
CA ASP A 38 -24.89 -5.63 -36.49
C ASP A 38 -24.01 -6.24 -35.38
N GLY A 39 -24.59 -6.53 -34.22
CA GLY A 39 -23.88 -6.94 -32.99
C GLY A 39 -23.18 -8.30 -33.08
N SER A 40 -23.34 -9.00 -34.20
CA SER A 40 -22.74 -10.28 -34.57
C SER A 40 -21.44 -10.16 -35.39
N ASP A 41 -21.09 -8.95 -35.85
CA ASP A 41 -20.07 -8.72 -36.89
C ASP A 41 -18.67 -8.37 -36.33
N ALA A 42 -17.62 -8.64 -37.11
CA ALA A 42 -16.21 -8.40 -36.77
C ALA A 42 -15.92 -6.94 -36.40
N TYR A 43 -16.70 -6.00 -36.94
CA TYR A 43 -16.66 -4.57 -36.58
C TYR A 43 -17.08 -4.32 -35.12
N SER A 44 -18.08 -5.03 -34.60
CA SER A 44 -18.51 -4.93 -33.20
C SER A 44 -17.39 -5.41 -32.27
N GLN A 45 -16.75 -6.53 -32.58
CA GLN A 45 -15.61 -7.04 -31.81
C GLN A 45 -14.40 -6.09 -31.86
N PHE A 46 -14.14 -5.49 -33.03
CA PHE A 46 -13.11 -4.47 -33.21
C PHE A 46 -13.37 -3.23 -32.36
N MET A 47 -14.62 -2.72 -32.36
CA MET A 47 -15.01 -1.58 -31.54
C MET A 47 -14.92 -1.88 -30.04
N LEU A 48 -15.33 -3.08 -29.60
CA LEU A 48 -15.14 -3.52 -28.21
C LEU A 48 -13.66 -3.53 -27.82
N THR A 49 -12.80 -4.02 -28.71
CA THR A 49 -11.34 -4.07 -28.49
C THR A 49 -10.74 -2.66 -28.39
N ILE A 50 -11.14 -1.74 -29.26
CA ILE A 50 -10.72 -0.33 -29.20
C ILE A 50 -11.18 0.32 -27.89
N LEU A 51 -12.45 0.15 -27.51
CA LEU A 51 -12.98 0.74 -26.29
C LEU A 51 -12.31 0.17 -25.04
N ALA A 52 -11.98 -1.12 -25.03
CA ALA A 52 -11.19 -1.74 -23.96
C ALA A 52 -9.78 -1.15 -23.91
N ALA A 53 -9.12 -0.97 -25.06
CA ALA A 53 -7.80 -0.34 -25.14
C ALA A 53 -7.81 1.11 -24.66
N ILE A 54 -8.83 1.91 -25.04
CA ILE A 54 -9.02 3.28 -24.56
C ILE A 54 -9.25 3.30 -23.05
N SER A 55 -10.10 2.41 -22.53
CA SER A 55 -10.37 2.32 -21.09
C SER A 55 -9.11 1.98 -20.28
N GLN A 56 -8.27 1.09 -20.82
CA GLN A 56 -6.98 0.74 -20.22
C GLN A 56 -6.01 1.93 -20.24
N LEU A 57 -5.94 2.64 -21.36
CA LEU A 57 -5.11 3.84 -21.51
C LEU A 57 -5.54 4.95 -20.53
N GLU A 58 -6.83 5.22 -20.39
CA GLU A 58 -7.34 6.21 -19.44
C GLU A 58 -6.98 5.85 -17.99
N LEU A 59 -7.10 4.57 -17.62
CA LEU A 59 -6.70 4.10 -16.30
C LEU A 59 -5.20 4.28 -16.07
N GLU A 60 -4.36 3.99 -17.07
CA GLU A 60 -2.92 4.21 -17.00
C GLU A 60 -2.57 5.70 -16.83
N ILE A 61 -3.26 6.59 -17.55
CA ILE A 61 -3.10 8.04 -17.40
C ILE A 61 -3.51 8.50 -15.99
N ILE A 62 -4.66 8.06 -15.49
CA ILE A 62 -5.14 8.42 -14.15
C ILE A 62 -4.17 7.92 -13.08
N THR A 63 -3.71 6.68 -13.18
CA THR A 63 -2.79 6.10 -12.21
C THR A 63 -1.42 6.78 -12.25
N SER A 64 -0.91 7.17 -13.42
CA SER A 64 0.30 8.00 -13.53
C SER A 64 0.12 9.35 -12.84
N ARG A 65 -0.98 10.05 -13.14
CA ARG A 65 -1.30 11.34 -12.51
C ARG A 65 -1.43 11.23 -10.98
N ILE A 66 -2.03 10.17 -10.45
CA ILE A 66 -2.13 9.95 -9.00
C ILE A 66 -0.73 9.76 -8.39
N LYS A 67 0.15 8.98 -9.04
CA LYS A 67 1.53 8.77 -8.58
C LYS A 67 2.33 10.08 -8.59
N GLU A 68 2.23 10.85 -9.67
CA GLU A 68 2.87 12.16 -9.80
C GLU A 68 2.37 13.15 -8.74
N ASN A 69 1.05 13.25 -8.55
CA ASN A 69 0.46 14.10 -7.51
C ASN A 69 0.91 13.71 -6.10
N ARG A 70 1.01 12.40 -5.82
CA ARG A 70 1.52 11.89 -4.54
C ARG A 70 2.99 12.31 -4.34
N LEU A 71 3.83 12.12 -5.36
CA LEU A 71 5.25 12.50 -5.32
C LEU A 71 5.42 14.01 -5.11
N ALA A 72 4.65 14.83 -5.83
CA ALA A 72 4.66 16.28 -5.66
C ALA A 72 4.28 16.69 -4.23
N ARG A 73 3.21 16.10 -3.68
CA ARG A 73 2.78 16.37 -2.29
C ARG A 73 3.82 15.95 -1.24
N TRP A 74 4.49 14.82 -1.45
CA TRP A 74 5.57 14.38 -0.57
C TRP A 74 6.78 15.30 -0.65
N ARG A 75 7.20 15.71 -1.86
CA ARG A 75 8.33 16.64 -2.06
C ARG A 75 8.06 18.00 -1.43
N ASP A 76 6.83 18.49 -1.51
CA ASP A 76 6.43 19.75 -0.89
C ASP A 76 6.27 19.63 0.65
N ARG A 77 6.42 18.43 1.22
CA ARG A 77 6.16 18.09 2.64
C ARG A 77 4.79 18.58 3.15
N ARG A 78 3.83 18.78 2.23
CA ARG A 78 2.51 19.35 2.55
C ARG A 78 1.55 18.30 3.10
N ILE A 79 1.70 17.06 2.67
CA ILE A 79 0.82 15.94 3.03
C ILE A 79 1.67 14.67 3.15
N PHE A 80 1.51 13.95 4.25
CA PHE A 80 1.95 12.56 4.33
C PHE A 80 0.88 11.65 3.73
N CYS A 81 1.07 11.21 2.49
CA CYS A 81 0.17 10.26 1.86
C CYS A 81 0.40 8.83 2.38
N GLY A 82 -0.58 8.27 3.08
CA GLY A 82 -0.54 6.90 3.62
C GLY A 82 -0.61 6.86 5.14
N LYS A 83 -0.27 5.72 5.73
CA LYS A 83 -0.20 5.54 7.19
C LYS A 83 1.23 5.76 7.67
N ALA A 84 1.41 6.62 8.67
CA ALA A 84 2.70 6.80 9.33
C ALA A 84 3.13 5.49 10.05
N PRO A 85 4.44 5.26 10.26
CA PRO A 85 4.94 4.11 11.03
C PRO A 85 4.28 4.03 12.40
N TYR A 86 4.08 2.82 12.96
CA TYR A 86 3.45 2.64 14.29
C TYR A 86 4.12 3.53 15.35
N GLY A 87 3.38 4.20 16.23
CA GLY A 87 3.96 5.18 17.16
C GLY A 87 3.95 6.62 16.66
N TYR A 88 3.64 6.84 15.37
CA TYR A 88 3.54 8.17 14.78
C TYR A 88 2.15 8.48 14.21
N ILE A 89 1.83 9.76 14.11
CA ILE A 89 0.65 10.29 13.44
C ILE A 89 1.01 11.51 12.60
N TRP A 90 0.34 11.70 11.47
CA TRP A 90 0.48 12.92 10.67
C TRP A 90 -0.47 13.98 11.21
N ASN A 91 0.05 15.18 11.54
CA ASN A 91 -0.75 16.33 11.91
C ASN A 91 -1.01 17.20 10.66
N PRO A 92 -2.24 17.26 10.13
CA PRO A 92 -2.53 18.01 8.90
C PRO A 92 -2.47 19.53 9.08
N LYS A 93 -2.66 20.04 10.31
CA LYS A 93 -2.65 21.47 10.60
C LYS A 93 -1.21 21.99 10.59
N GLU A 94 -0.34 21.29 11.31
CA GLU A 94 1.07 21.64 11.49
C GLU A 94 1.97 21.09 10.38
N LYS A 95 1.41 20.24 9.50
CA LYS A 95 2.11 19.58 8.38
C LYS A 95 3.41 18.89 8.82
N ARG A 96 3.36 18.20 9.95
CA ARG A 96 4.49 17.45 10.52
C ARG A 96 4.04 16.11 11.06
N ILE A 97 5.01 15.23 11.26
CA ILE A 97 4.81 13.96 11.94
C ILE A 97 4.99 14.18 13.44
N GLU A 98 4.06 13.67 14.23
CA GLU A 98 4.06 13.75 15.69
C GLU A 98 4.02 12.34 16.27
N ILE A 99 4.51 12.18 17.51
CA ILE A 99 4.38 10.92 18.23
C ILE A 99 2.92 10.77 18.64
N GLU A 100 2.35 9.60 18.36
CA GLU A 100 1.07 9.21 18.94
C GLU A 100 1.34 8.69 20.36
N PRO A 101 0.90 9.38 21.44
CA PRO A 101 1.39 9.12 22.80
C PRO A 101 1.26 7.66 23.23
N GLU A 102 0.10 7.04 23.01
CA GLU A 102 -0.16 5.65 23.41
C GLU A 102 0.74 4.67 22.64
N GLN A 103 0.83 4.82 21.32
CA GLN A 103 1.61 3.93 20.48
C GLN A 103 3.12 4.14 20.62
N GLY A 104 3.55 5.39 20.89
CA GLY A 104 4.93 5.74 21.16
C GLY A 104 5.41 5.12 22.48
N GLU A 105 4.56 5.09 23.50
CA GLU A 105 4.85 4.41 24.75
C GLU A 105 4.97 2.89 24.54
N ILE A 106 4.01 2.28 23.82
CA ILE A 106 4.06 0.85 23.48
C ILE A 106 5.35 0.51 22.71
N TYR A 107 5.76 1.34 21.75
CA TYR A 107 7.03 1.15 21.04
C TYR A 107 8.22 1.18 22.01
N SER A 108 8.24 2.14 22.94
CA SER A 108 9.30 2.28 23.95
C SER A 108 9.37 1.07 24.88
N ILE A 109 8.21 0.55 25.31
CA ILE A 109 8.09 -0.69 26.09
C ILE A 109 8.66 -1.87 25.29
N VAL A 110 8.24 -2.06 24.05
CA VAL A 110 8.74 -3.16 23.19
C VAL A 110 10.26 -3.09 23.03
N VAL A 111 10.82 -1.89 22.81
CA VAL A 111 12.27 -1.70 22.71
C VAL A 111 12.95 -2.09 24.03
N LYS A 112 12.43 -1.65 25.18
CA LYS A 112 12.97 -1.98 26.50
C LYS A 112 12.92 -3.49 26.79
N GLU A 113 11.76 -4.11 26.60
CA GLU A 113 11.54 -5.55 26.83
C GLU A 113 12.47 -6.41 25.96
N TYR A 114 12.66 -6.01 24.69
CA TYR A 114 13.52 -6.74 23.78
C TYR A 114 15.00 -6.48 24.01
N LEU A 115 15.41 -5.21 24.05
CA LEU A 115 16.82 -4.82 24.09
C LEU A 115 17.43 -4.95 25.49
N ASP A 116 16.75 -4.44 26.52
CA ASP A 116 17.30 -4.32 27.88
C ASP A 116 17.00 -5.57 28.71
N LEU A 117 15.76 -6.09 28.64
CA LEU A 117 15.33 -7.27 29.40
C LEU A 117 15.55 -8.59 28.66
N ALA A 118 16.09 -8.51 27.46
CA ALA A 118 16.47 -9.65 26.64
C ALA A 118 15.36 -10.66 26.33
N ARG A 119 14.08 -10.26 26.34
CA ARG A 119 12.94 -11.14 26.03
C ARG A 119 12.85 -11.47 24.54
N SER A 120 12.13 -12.55 24.21
CA SER A 120 11.87 -12.90 22.81
C SER A 120 10.72 -12.07 22.24
N LEU A 121 10.75 -11.79 20.94
CA LEU A 121 9.65 -11.08 20.26
C LEU A 121 8.34 -11.88 20.30
N ASN A 122 8.41 -13.20 20.45
CA ASN A 122 7.23 -14.04 20.59
C ASN A 122 6.56 -13.79 21.94
N ASP A 123 7.32 -13.81 23.03
CA ASP A 123 6.78 -13.58 24.38
C ASP A 123 6.18 -12.19 24.52
N ILE A 124 6.89 -11.18 24.00
CA ILE A 124 6.39 -9.79 23.97
C ILE A 124 5.07 -9.73 23.18
N SER A 125 4.98 -10.39 22.02
CA SER A 125 3.73 -10.38 21.25
C SER A 125 2.56 -11.07 21.95
N LEU A 126 2.83 -12.15 22.71
CA LEU A 126 1.80 -12.85 23.49
C LEU A 126 1.28 -11.99 24.63
N GLU A 127 2.17 -11.29 25.34
CA GLU A 127 1.81 -10.40 26.43
C GLU A 127 0.99 -9.20 25.94
N LEU A 128 1.45 -8.50 24.89
CA LEU A 128 0.68 -7.41 24.28
C LEU A 128 -0.74 -7.85 23.87
N ASN A 129 -0.88 -9.07 23.37
CA ASN A 129 -2.19 -9.65 23.04
C ASN A 129 -3.02 -9.99 24.27
N ALA A 130 -2.41 -10.50 25.33
CA ALA A 130 -3.08 -10.84 26.58
C ALA A 130 -3.59 -9.59 27.31
N GLU A 131 -2.85 -8.50 27.24
CA GLU A 131 -3.23 -7.18 27.77
C GLU A 131 -4.26 -6.46 26.90
N GLY A 132 -4.58 -7.01 25.72
CA GLY A 132 -5.55 -6.40 24.80
C GLY A 132 -5.04 -5.15 24.10
N ILE A 133 -3.70 -4.95 24.04
CA ILE A 133 -3.10 -3.78 23.41
C ILE A 133 -3.32 -3.82 21.89
N PRO A 134 -4.00 -2.82 21.30
CA PRO A 134 -4.36 -2.86 19.89
C PRO A 134 -3.15 -2.64 18.98
N THR A 135 -3.09 -3.42 17.90
CA THR A 135 -2.20 -3.13 16.77
C THR A 135 -2.65 -1.86 16.02
N ARG A 136 -1.83 -1.36 15.08
CA ARG A 136 -2.16 -0.17 14.24
C ARG A 136 -3.57 -0.18 13.63
N ASN A 137 -4.07 -1.35 13.23
CA ASN A 137 -5.36 -1.47 12.54
C ASN A 137 -6.55 -1.56 13.51
N GLY A 138 -6.30 -1.62 14.82
CA GLY A 138 -7.33 -1.78 15.85
C GLY A 138 -8.09 -3.11 15.75
N GLY A 139 -9.17 -3.21 16.52
CA GLY A 139 -10.08 -4.36 16.50
C GLY A 139 -9.45 -5.66 17.00
N SER A 140 -9.80 -6.78 16.36
CA SER A 140 -9.33 -8.14 16.71
C SER A 140 -7.94 -8.51 16.16
N SER A 141 -7.23 -7.53 15.60
CA SER A 141 -5.91 -7.75 15.00
C SER A 141 -4.85 -7.97 16.06
N LYS A 142 -4.20 -9.13 16.02
CA LYS A 142 -3.20 -9.58 17.00
C LYS A 142 -1.78 -9.14 16.65
N TRP A 143 -0.97 -8.92 17.68
CA TRP A 143 0.47 -8.82 17.58
C TRP A 143 1.09 -10.16 17.18
N PHE A 144 2.02 -10.10 16.24
CA PHE A 144 2.86 -11.22 15.84
C PHE A 144 4.32 -10.82 15.95
N SER A 145 5.18 -11.76 16.31
CA SER A 145 6.63 -11.55 16.39
C SER A 145 7.22 -10.98 15.09
N GLY A 146 6.73 -11.41 13.93
CA GLY A 146 7.12 -10.87 12.63
C GLY A 146 6.73 -9.40 12.42
N THR A 147 5.61 -8.96 12.99
CA THR A 147 5.20 -7.54 12.96
C THR A 147 6.11 -6.69 13.84
N LEU A 148 6.40 -7.15 15.06
CA LEU A 148 7.34 -6.48 15.96
C LEU A 148 8.74 -6.41 15.35
N SER A 149 9.22 -7.50 14.75
CA SER A 149 10.52 -7.53 14.06
C SER A 149 10.59 -6.49 12.94
N LYS A 150 9.54 -6.36 12.11
CA LYS A 150 9.49 -5.34 11.05
C LYS A 150 9.50 -3.91 11.60
N ILE A 151 8.78 -3.66 12.69
CA ILE A 151 8.75 -2.36 13.37
C ILE A 151 10.16 -2.02 13.89
N LEU A 152 10.76 -2.94 14.65
CA LEU A 152 12.07 -2.77 15.26
C LEU A 152 13.22 -2.63 14.23
N LYS A 153 13.11 -3.26 13.05
CA LYS A 153 14.08 -3.11 11.95
C LYS A 153 14.01 -1.77 11.22
N SER A 154 12.95 -0.98 11.40
CA SER A 154 12.82 0.26 10.64
C SER A 154 13.72 1.36 11.21
N ALA A 155 14.55 1.97 10.37
CA ALA A 155 15.34 3.15 10.74
C ALA A 155 14.48 4.42 10.93
N ASP A 156 13.22 4.37 10.47
CA ASP A 156 12.24 5.47 10.54
C ASP A 156 12.06 6.03 11.98
N TYR A 157 12.30 5.19 12.99
CA TYR A 157 12.17 5.53 14.40
C TYR A 157 13.30 6.41 14.97
N CYS A 158 14.38 6.61 14.20
CA CYS A 158 15.51 7.48 14.56
C CYS A 158 15.25 8.96 14.26
N GLY A 159 14.04 9.33 13.82
CA GLY A 159 13.63 10.71 13.56
C GLY A 159 13.53 11.09 12.07
N GLU A 160 13.78 10.14 11.17
CA GLU A 160 13.73 10.35 9.73
C GLU A 160 12.86 9.28 9.06
N ILE A 161 11.63 9.62 8.74
CA ILE A 161 10.68 8.70 8.10
C ILE A 161 10.86 8.75 6.59
N THR A 162 11.27 7.63 6.00
CA THR A 162 11.58 7.54 4.57
C THR A 162 10.43 6.96 3.77
N VAL A 163 9.90 7.75 2.83
CA VAL A 163 8.86 7.33 1.88
C VAL A 163 9.41 7.17 0.47
N ASN A 164 8.57 6.66 -0.44
CA ASN A 164 8.94 6.36 -1.83
C ASN A 164 10.10 5.34 -1.97
N ARG A 165 10.15 4.33 -1.09
CA ARG A 165 11.20 3.29 -1.10
C ARG A 165 10.98 2.18 -2.12
N PHE A 166 9.73 1.90 -2.48
CA PHE A 166 9.35 0.69 -3.20
C PHE A 166 8.72 0.99 -4.55
N ILE A 167 8.99 0.10 -5.50
CA ILE A 167 8.27 0.00 -6.76
C ILE A 167 7.18 -1.05 -6.54
N THR A 168 5.93 -0.68 -6.82
CA THR A 168 4.77 -1.56 -6.64
C THR A 168 4.07 -1.82 -7.96
N ASP A 169 3.53 -3.02 -8.12
CA ASP A 169 2.62 -3.34 -9.22
C ASP A 169 1.24 -2.67 -9.04
N VAL A 170 0.33 -2.92 -9.97
CA VAL A 170 -1.05 -2.41 -9.95
C VAL A 170 -1.88 -2.93 -8.78
N LYS A 171 -1.50 -4.06 -8.17
CA LYS A 171 -2.15 -4.65 -6.99
C LYS A 171 -1.51 -4.18 -5.67
N GLY A 172 -0.48 -3.33 -5.73
CA GLY A 172 0.26 -2.84 -4.58
C GLY A 172 1.33 -3.79 -4.05
N LYS A 173 1.63 -4.89 -4.77
CA LYS A 173 2.73 -5.80 -4.41
C LYS A 173 4.06 -5.11 -4.71
N ILE A 174 4.98 -5.18 -3.75
CA ILE A 174 6.35 -4.71 -3.93
C ILE A 174 7.04 -5.61 -4.95
N ILE A 175 7.52 -5.02 -6.04
CA ILE A 175 8.25 -5.70 -7.13
C ILE A 175 9.71 -5.24 -7.22
N GLY A 176 10.10 -4.22 -6.46
CA GLY A 176 11.47 -3.72 -6.41
C GLY A 176 11.64 -2.57 -5.45
N HIS A 177 12.88 -2.12 -5.34
CA HIS A 177 13.28 -0.98 -4.51
C HIS A 177 13.71 0.19 -5.40
N ARG A 178 13.38 1.41 -4.99
CA ARG A 178 13.85 2.64 -5.63
C ARG A 178 15.22 3.03 -5.12
N SER A 179 15.96 3.75 -5.95
CA SER A 179 17.24 4.35 -5.58
C SER A 179 17.09 5.31 -4.40
N GLU A 180 18.13 5.46 -3.58
CA GLU A 180 18.12 6.38 -2.43
C GLU A 180 17.88 7.84 -2.86
N SER A 181 18.33 8.24 -4.06
CA SER A 181 18.06 9.56 -4.62
C SER A 181 16.58 9.86 -4.87
N GLU A 182 15.72 8.83 -4.98
CA GLU A 182 14.27 8.99 -5.12
C GLU A 182 13.54 8.98 -3.77
N HIS A 183 14.23 8.65 -2.69
CA HIS A 183 13.63 8.61 -1.36
C HIS A 183 13.29 10.02 -0.90
N ILE A 184 12.17 10.13 -0.18
CA ILE A 184 11.73 11.41 0.38
C ILE A 184 11.68 11.23 1.89
N ILE A 185 12.40 12.09 2.61
CA ILE A 185 12.55 12.02 4.06
C ILE A 185 11.62 13.06 4.71
N PHE A 186 10.87 12.60 5.70
CA PHE A 186 10.08 13.42 6.61
C PHE A 186 10.75 13.41 7.98
N GLU A 187 10.98 14.60 8.54
CA GLU A 187 11.44 14.72 9.91
C GLU A 187 10.32 14.35 10.89
N ALA A 188 10.69 13.62 11.92
CA ALA A 188 9.81 13.19 13.00
C ALA A 188 10.55 13.24 14.34
N PRO A 189 9.85 13.44 15.46
CA PRO A 189 10.47 13.27 16.77
C PRO A 189 11.03 11.85 16.93
N PRO A 190 12.30 11.67 17.32
CA PRO A 190 12.89 10.34 17.44
C PRO A 190 12.26 9.57 18.62
N LEU A 191 11.81 8.33 18.38
CA LEU A 191 11.37 7.41 19.42
C LEU A 191 12.53 6.58 20.01
N ILE A 192 13.64 6.50 19.29
CA ILE A 192 14.86 5.82 19.72
C ILE A 192 16.08 6.59 19.21
N THR A 193 17.14 6.65 20.02
CA THR A 193 18.41 7.25 19.57
C THR A 193 19.11 6.34 18.58
N ARG A 194 19.90 6.91 17.66
CA ARG A 194 20.59 6.12 16.63
C ARG A 194 21.48 5.03 17.24
N ALA A 195 22.29 5.38 18.24
CA ALA A 195 23.16 4.43 18.94
C ALA A 195 22.38 3.28 19.62
N ARG A 196 21.17 3.55 20.15
CA ARG A 196 20.34 2.53 20.79
C ARG A 196 19.65 1.65 19.73
N TRP A 197 19.31 2.22 18.58
CA TRP A 197 18.77 1.48 17.43
C TRP A 197 19.82 0.56 16.81
N ASP A 198 21.07 1.01 16.68
CA ASP A 198 22.16 0.19 16.13
C ASP A 198 22.38 -1.08 17.00
N ARG A 199 22.42 -0.92 18.34
CA ARG A 199 22.47 -2.06 19.29
C ARG A 199 21.28 -3.01 19.15
N LEU A 200 20.10 -2.46 18.86
CA LEU A 200 18.89 -3.23 18.65
C LEU A 200 18.95 -4.03 17.33
N GLN A 201 19.55 -3.49 16.28
CA GLN A 201 19.81 -4.24 15.04
C GLN A 201 20.82 -5.37 15.27
N GLU A 202 21.93 -5.12 15.97
CA GLU A 202 22.94 -6.14 16.29
C GLU A 202 22.32 -7.35 17.01
N ARG A 203 21.41 -7.09 17.95
CA ARG A 203 20.67 -8.14 18.66
C ARG A 203 19.71 -8.91 17.73
N LEU A 204 18.98 -8.21 16.86
CA LEU A 204 18.09 -8.83 15.88
C LEU A 204 18.84 -9.75 14.92
N ASP A 205 20.02 -9.32 14.46
CA ASP A 205 20.87 -10.10 13.56
C ASP A 205 21.46 -11.32 14.26
N SER A 206 21.90 -11.16 15.52
CA SER A 206 22.36 -12.26 16.37
C SER A 206 21.27 -13.30 16.67
N ALA A 207 20.01 -12.87 16.77
CA ALA A 207 18.89 -13.78 16.98
C ALA A 207 18.51 -14.56 15.69
N ASN A 208 18.66 -13.93 14.52
CA ASN A 208 18.41 -14.57 13.23
C ASN A 208 19.51 -15.58 12.86
N SER A 209 20.78 -15.29 13.17
CA SER A 209 21.87 -16.22 12.90
C SER A 209 21.78 -17.52 13.72
N ARG A 210 21.22 -17.46 14.93
CA ARG A 210 20.96 -18.63 15.78
C ARG A 210 19.75 -19.48 15.34
N SER A 211 18.79 -18.90 14.61
CA SER A 211 17.59 -19.60 14.14
C SER A 211 17.72 -20.19 12.73
N GLY A 212 18.85 -19.96 12.06
CA GLY A 212 19.17 -20.54 10.76
C GLY A 212 19.30 -22.06 10.82
N ARG A 213 18.20 -22.77 10.55
CA ARG A 213 18.20 -24.20 10.20
C ARG A 213 19.03 -24.37 8.91
N PRO A 214 20.01 -25.30 8.83
CA PRO A 214 20.81 -25.46 7.62
C PRO A 214 19.88 -25.76 6.44
N SER A 215 19.94 -24.92 5.41
CA SER A 215 19.25 -25.17 4.14
C SER A 215 19.77 -26.50 3.61
N LYS A 216 18.89 -27.51 3.50
CA LYS A 216 19.20 -28.71 2.71
C LYS A 216 19.59 -28.23 1.31
N MET A 217 20.84 -28.47 0.94
CA MET A 217 21.24 -28.51 -0.46
C MET A 217 20.62 -29.79 -1.03
N GLU A 218 19.64 -29.64 -1.91
CA GLU A 218 19.22 -30.62 -2.92
C GLU A 218 19.13 -29.90 -4.26
#